data_AF-A0A944U1A6-F1
#
_entry.id   AF-A0A944U1A6-F1
#
_cell.length_a   1.000
_cell.length_b   1.000
_cell.length_c   1.000
_cell.angle_alpha   90.00
_cell.angle_beta   90.00
_cell.angle_gamma   90.00
#
_symmetry.space_group_name_H-M   'P 1'
#
loop_
_entity.id
_entity.type
_entity.pdbx_description
1 polymer ?
#
loop_
_entity_poly.entity_id
_entity_poly.type
_entity_poly.pdbx_seq_one_letter_code
_entity_poly.pdbx_strand_id
1 'polypeptide(L)' 'MPRKFSDGLAPVDAAPQLIKDDLSEAAEAGLKPHLARTKRKPMWIYLSSRERDAVARKAIESGETMSEWIRNTVRKAAKC' A
#
# COMPACT_ATOMS: atom_id res chain seq x y z
N MET A 1 -30.38 36.70 -7.75
CA MET A 1 -29.10 37.28 -7.29
C MET A 1 -27.96 36.38 -7.75
N PRO A 2 -27.22 36.72 -8.82
CA PRO A 2 -26.08 35.90 -9.25
C PRO A 2 -24.85 36.20 -8.38
N ARG A 3 -24.24 35.16 -7.80
CA ARG A 3 -23.00 35.27 -7.02
C ARG A 3 -21.84 35.55 -7.98
N LYS A 4 -21.14 36.67 -7.78
CA LYS A 4 -19.91 37.02 -8.48
C LYS A 4 -18.80 36.09 -7.95
N PHE A 5 -18.26 35.22 -8.80
CA PHE A 5 -16.98 34.58 -8.51
C PHE A 5 -15.91 35.67 -8.62
N SER A 6 -15.20 35.93 -7.53
CA SER A 6 -14.01 36.77 -7.54
C SER A 6 -12.89 35.99 -8.22
N ASP A 7 -12.41 36.49 -9.35
CA ASP A 7 -11.19 36.02 -9.99
C ASP A 7 -10.02 36.17 -9.01
N GLY A 8 -9.64 35.06 -8.38
CA GLY A 8 -8.43 34.97 -7.59
C GLY A 8 -7.22 35.00 -8.51
N LEU A 9 -6.83 36.19 -8.97
CA LEU A 9 -5.51 36.43 -9.55
C LEU A 9 -4.48 36.39 -8.42
N ALA A 10 -4.02 35.19 -8.05
CA ALA A 10 -2.72 35.08 -7.40
C ALA A 10 -1.65 35.29 -8.49
N PRO A 11 -0.66 36.17 -8.30
CA PRO A 11 0.40 36.36 -9.28
C PRO A 11 1.21 35.07 -9.39
N VAL A 12 1.22 34.49 -10.59
CA VAL A 12 1.95 33.24 -10.93
C VAL A 12 3.45 33.49 -11.10
N ASP A 13 3.94 34.70 -10.78
CA ASP A 13 5.34 35.13 -10.92
C ASP A 13 6.18 34.94 -9.65
N ALA A 14 5.72 34.16 -8.68
CA ALA A 14 6.59 33.75 -7.58
C ALA A 14 7.60 32.72 -8.10
N ALA A 15 8.89 33.08 -8.10
CA ALA A 15 9.97 32.13 -8.37
C ALA A 15 9.77 30.87 -7.50
N PRO A 16 9.93 29.66 -8.07
CA PRO A 16 9.73 28.43 -7.30
C PRO A 16 10.63 28.48 -6.08
N GLN A 17 10.01 28.35 -4.90
CA GLN A 17 10.76 28.27 -3.65
C GLN A 17 11.57 26.97 -3.69
N LEU A 18 12.87 27.10 -3.96
CA LEU A 18 13.82 26.00 -3.94
C LEU A 18 13.97 25.56 -2.48
N ILE A 19 13.24 24.50 -2.12
CA ILE A 19 13.48 23.79 -0.87
C ILE A 19 14.89 23.24 -0.97
N LYS A 20 15.79 23.75 -0.12
CA LYS A 20 17.13 23.19 0.01
C LYS A 20 16.97 21.88 0.76
N ASP A 21 17.01 20.77 0.02
CA ASP A 21 17.10 19.45 0.63
C ASP A 21 18.48 19.35 1.30
N ASP A 22 18.55 19.60 2.61
CA ASP A 22 19.68 19.16 3.42
C ASP A 22 19.63 17.62 3.48
N LEU A 23 20.23 16.99 2.47
CA LEU A 23 20.31 15.54 2.31
C LEU A 23 21.23 14.86 3.35
N SER A 24 21.77 15.62 4.31
CA SER A 24 22.63 15.14 5.38
C SER A 24 21.91 14.20 6.34
N GLU A 25 20.61 14.40 6.62
CA GLU A 25 19.81 13.44 7.41
C GLU A 25 19.42 12.19 6.61
N ALA A 26 19.26 12.29 5.28
CA ALA A 26 18.95 11.14 4.42
C ALA A 26 20.12 10.16 4.25
N ALA A 27 21.32 10.58 4.65
CA ALA A 27 22.54 9.78 4.64
C ALA A 27 22.72 8.92 5.90
N GLU A 28 21.87 9.07 6.92
CA GLU A 28 21.82 8.09 7.99
C GLU A 28 21.36 6.75 7.41
N ALA A 29 22.24 5.75 7.52
CA ALA A 29 22.07 4.40 6.99
C ALA A 29 20.97 3.63 7.74
N GLY A 30 19.74 4.15 7.74
CA GLY A 30 18.55 3.37 8.02
C GLY A 30 18.46 2.27 6.97
N LEU A 31 18.58 1.03 7.41
CA LEU A 31 18.43 -0.18 6.59
C LEU A 31 17.33 0.05 5.57
N LYS A 32 17.70 0.12 4.28
CA LYS A 32 16.74 0.38 3.21
C LYS A 32 15.59 -0.62 3.39
N PRO A 33 14.33 -0.20 3.52
CA PRO A 33 13.25 -1.07 3.98
C PRO A 33 13.00 -2.28 3.06
N HIS A 34 13.45 -2.22 1.81
CA HIS A 34 13.43 -3.35 0.89
C HIS A 34 14.42 -4.47 1.26
N LEU A 35 15.53 -4.17 1.94
CA LEU A 35 16.53 -5.14 2.39
C LEU A 35 16.08 -5.88 3.66
N ALA A 36 15.24 -5.26 4.50
CA ALA A 36 14.67 -5.89 5.68
C ALA A 36 13.54 -6.89 5.35
N ARG A 37 13.00 -6.86 4.12
CA ARG A 37 11.94 -7.78 3.70
C ARG A 37 12.53 -9.15 3.39
N THR A 38 12.25 -10.14 4.24
CA THR A 38 12.56 -11.54 3.96
C THR A 38 11.95 -11.96 2.61
N LYS A 39 12.77 -12.49 1.71
CA LYS A 39 12.30 -12.98 0.41
C LYS A 39 11.25 -14.07 0.63
N ARG A 40 10.04 -13.85 0.11
CA ARG A 40 8.94 -14.82 0.18
C ARG A 40 9.12 -15.85 -0.93
N LYS A 41 8.98 -17.14 -0.60
CA LYS A 41 8.96 -18.22 -1.61
C LYS A 41 7.56 -18.26 -2.25
N PRO A 42 7.46 -18.24 -3.59
CA PRO A 42 6.18 -18.45 -4.25
C PRO A 42 5.71 -19.89 -3.99
N MET A 43 4.40 -20.07 -3.82
CA MET A 43 3.78 -21.37 -3.56
C MET A 43 2.50 -21.48 -4.38
N TRP A 44 2.32 -22.63 -5.03
CA TRP A 44 1.11 -22.97 -5.76
C TRP A 44 0.15 -23.70 -4.84
N ILE A 45 -1.12 -23.30 -4.85
CA ILE A 45 -2.17 -23.91 -4.04
C ILE A 45 -3.28 -24.32 -5.00
N TYR A 46 -3.61 -25.61 -4.98
CA TYR A 46 -4.71 -26.17 -5.77
C TYR A 46 -5.97 -26.17 -4.90
N LEU A 47 -7.02 -25.53 -5.41
CA LEU A 47 -8.33 -25.46 -4.77
C LEU A 47 -9.36 -26.02 -5.75
N SER A 48 -10.31 -26.80 -5.24
CA SER A 48 -11.53 -27.10 -5.97
C SER A 48 -12.33 -25.82 -6.25
N SER A 49 -13.25 -25.86 -7.22
CA SER A 49 -14.10 -24.70 -7.54
C SER A 49 -14.85 -24.20 -6.31
N ARG A 50 -15.39 -25.12 -5.50
CA ARG A 50 -16.12 -24.79 -4.27
C ARG A 50 -15.24 -24.09 -3.24
N GLU A 51 -14.01 -24.58 -3.04
CA GLU A 51 -13.05 -23.96 -2.11
C GLU A 51 -12.62 -22.59 -2.59
N ARG A 52 -12.37 -22.44 -3.89
CA ARG A 52 -12.02 -21.16 -4.49
C ARG A 52 -13.11 -20.11 -4.24
N ASP A 53 -14.37 -20.47 -4.42
CA ASP A 53 -15.50 -19.55 -4.22
C ASP A 53 -15.71 -19.23 -2.73
N ALA A 54 -15.45 -20.18 -1.84
CA ALA A 54 -15.47 -19.94 -0.39
C ALA A 54 -14.36 -18.97 0.04
N VAL A 55 -13.13 -19.18 -0.44
CA VAL A 55 -11.97 -18.31 -0.18
C VAL A 55 -12.21 -16.91 -0.75
N ALA A 56 -12.72 -16.81 -1.98
CA ALA A 56 -12.99 -15.52 -2.63
C ALA A 56 -13.98 -14.68 -1.81
N ARG A 57 -15.10 -15.29 -1.37
CA ARG A 57 -16.08 -14.59 -0.52
C ARG A 57 -15.45 -14.12 0.79
N LYS A 58 -14.67 -14.97 1.46
CA LYS A 58 -14.02 -14.61 2.73
C LYS A 58 -12.95 -13.54 2.56
N ALA A 59 -12.20 -13.56 1.46
CA ALA A 59 -11.21 -12.54 1.14
C ALA A 59 -11.90 -11.18 0.92
N ILE A 60 -13.01 -11.15 0.17
CA ILE A 60 -13.83 -9.94 -0.05
C ILE A 60 -14.38 -9.40 1.27
N GLU A 61 -14.96 -10.28 2.12
CA GLU A 61 -15.48 -9.89 3.44
C GLU A 61 -14.40 -9.24 4.33
N SER A 62 -13.15 -9.71 4.24
CA SER A 62 -12.02 -9.15 4.98
C SER A 62 -11.35 -7.93 4.32
N GLY A 63 -11.73 -7.57 3.09
CA GLY A 63 -11.04 -6.55 2.31
C GLY A 63 -9.59 -6.92 1.95
N GLU A 64 -9.29 -8.21 1.85
CA GLU A 64 -7.96 -8.74 1.54
C GLU A 64 -7.95 -9.41 0.15
N THR A 65 -6.76 -9.57 -0.42
CA THR A 65 -6.60 -10.44 -1.60
C THR A 65 -6.75 -11.92 -1.21
N MET A 66 -7.19 -12.79 -2.13
CA MET A 66 -7.28 -14.24 -1.86
C MET A 66 -5.96 -14.81 -1.31
N SER A 67 -4.84 -14.40 -1.90
CA SER A 67 -3.51 -14.83 -1.47
C SER A 67 -3.12 -14.35 -0.07
N GLU A 68 -3.54 -13.14 0.33
CA GLU A 68 -3.35 -12.64 1.69
C GLU A 68 -4.21 -13.37 2.69
N TRP A 69 -5.48 -13.56 2.37
CA TRP A 69 -6.41 -14.28 3.23
C TRP A 69 -5.93 -15.70 3.51
N ILE A 70 -5.48 -16.43 2.48
CA ILE A 70 -4.90 -17.78 2.65
C ILE A 70 -3.64 -17.72 3.53
N ARG A 71 -2.73 -16.78 3.29
CA ARG A 71 -1.51 -16.66 4.11
C ARG A 71 -1.82 -16.34 5.57
N ASN A 72 -2.78 -15.46 5.81
CA ASN A 72 -3.17 -15.02 7.15
C ASN A 72 -3.89 -16.14 7.91
N THR A 73 -4.78 -16.89 7.24
CA THR A 73 -5.46 -18.05 7.83
C THR A 73 -4.50 -19.19 8.16
N VAL A 74 -3.60 -19.56 7.25
CA VAL A 74 -2.54 -20.55 7.51
C VAL A 74 -1.65 -20.10 8.67
N ARG A 75 -1.27 -18.81 8.73
CA ARG A 75 -0.49 -18.28 9.85
C ARG A 75 -1.24 -18.39 11.18
N LYS A 76 -2.55 -18.12 11.19
CA LYS A 76 -3.39 -18.26 12.40
C LYS A 76 -3.46 -19.73 12.83
N ALA A 77 -3.71 -20.65 11.90
CA ALA A 77 -3.78 -22.09 12.17
C ALA A 77 -2.44 -22.67 12.65
N ALA A 78 -1.31 -22.21 12.11
CA ALA A 78 0.03 -22.68 12.52
C ALA A 78 0.49 -22.12 13.89
N LYS A 79 -0.18 -21.09 14.41
CA LYS A 79 0.06 -20.54 15.76
C LYS A 79 -0.84 -21.19 16.81
N CYS A 80 -1.81 -22.00 16.40
CA CYS A 80 -2.63 -22.82 17.29
C CYS A 80 -1.84 -24.02 17.82
#